data_AF-A0A1I0VPI6-F1
#
_entry.id   AF-A0A1I0VPI6-F1
#
_cell.length_a   1.000
_cell.length_b   1.000
_cell.length_c   1.000
_cell.angle_alpha   90.00
_cell.angle_beta   90.00
_cell.angle_gamma   90.00
#
_symmetry.space_group_name_H-M   'P 1'
#
loop_
_entity.id
_entity.type
_entity.pdbx_description
1 polymer ?
#
loop_
_entity_poly.entity_id
_entity_poly.type
_entity_poly.pdbx_seq_one_letter_code
_entity_poly.pdbx_strand_id
1 'polypeptide(L)' 'MNQNNMSERNDERKDRLDAWYDGSAICLIAVGAHGDPLDLGDDEVRALIAKLQQCLAESEAGAVPD' A
#
# COMPACT_ATOMS: atom_id res chain seq x y z
N MET A 1 -10.40 45.14 -3.09
CA MET A 1 -9.32 44.19 -3.42
C MET A 1 -9.76 42.80 -3.02
N ASN A 2 -9.90 41.87 -3.98
CA ASN A 2 -10.35 40.49 -3.76
C ASN A 2 -9.14 39.59 -3.53
N GLN A 3 -8.95 39.07 -2.32
CA GLN A 3 -7.88 38.14 -1.97
C GLN A 3 -8.42 36.70 -1.98
N ASN A 4 -8.55 36.12 -3.17
CA ASN A 4 -8.86 34.69 -3.34
C ASN A 4 -7.80 34.05 -4.23
N ASN A 5 -6.66 33.68 -3.68
CA ASN A 5 -5.60 32.86 -4.28
C ASN A 5 -4.77 32.38 -3.08
N MET A 6 -4.50 31.12 -2.81
CA MET A 6 -4.37 29.96 -3.66
C MET A 6 -4.42 28.77 -2.69
N SER A 7 -5.39 27.86 -2.82
CA SER A 7 -5.30 26.59 -2.10
C SER A 7 -4.18 25.79 -2.75
N GLU A 8 -2.99 25.83 -2.16
CA GLU A 8 -1.91 24.90 -2.44
C GLU A 8 -2.43 23.49 -2.13
N ARG A 9 -2.99 22.82 -3.15
CA ARG A 9 -3.09 21.36 -3.17
C ARG A 9 -1.67 20.83 -3.25
N ASN A 10 -1.02 20.82 -2.09
CA ASN A 10 0.11 19.96 -1.84
C ASN A 10 -0.48 18.55 -1.75
N ASP A 11 -0.81 17.94 -2.90
CA ASP A 11 -1.04 16.51 -2.99
C ASP A 11 0.30 15.87 -2.62
N GLU A 12 0.47 15.64 -1.31
CA GLU A 12 1.60 14.99 -0.68
C GLU A 12 1.80 13.65 -1.39
N ARG A 13 2.69 13.63 -2.38
CA ARG A 13 3.15 12.39 -3.00
C ARG A 13 3.98 11.67 -1.96
N LYS A 14 3.30 11.01 -1.03
CA LYS A 14 3.91 10.17 -0.01
C LYS A 14 4.13 8.80 -0.60
N ASP A 15 5.22 8.19 -0.17
CA ASP A 15 5.46 6.77 -0.38
C ASP A 15 4.25 5.96 0.11
N ARG A 16 3.81 5.02 -0.71
CA ARG A 16 2.66 4.15 -0.42
C ARG A 16 3.11 2.71 -0.50
N LEU A 17 3.14 2.06 0.66
CA LEU A 17 3.30 0.62 0.80
C LEU A 17 2.07 0.04 1.50
N ASP A 18 1.32 -0.80 0.81
CA ASP A 18 0.20 -1.51 1.41
C ASP A 18 -0.08 -2.83 0.70
N ALA A 19 -0.50 -3.84 1.45
CA ALA A 19 -0.92 -5.12 0.91
C ALA A 19 -2.21 -5.59 1.60
N TRP A 20 -3.14 -6.17 0.84
CA TRP A 20 -4.39 -6.71 1.38
C TRP A 20 -4.92 -7.83 0.49
N TYR A 21 -5.81 -8.66 1.04
CA TYR A 21 -6.58 -9.63 0.28
C TYR A 21 -7.97 -9.08 -0.02
N ASP A 22 -8.37 -9.02 -1.29
CA ASP A 22 -9.67 -8.47 -1.72
C ASP A 22 -10.79 -9.53 -1.77
N GLY A 23 -10.49 -10.80 -1.46
CA GLY A 23 -11.42 -11.92 -1.59
C GLY A 23 -11.23 -12.75 -2.87
N SER A 24 -10.35 -12.32 -3.78
CA SER A 24 -9.96 -13.09 -4.96
C SER A 24 -8.47 -13.05 -5.28
N ALA A 25 -7.78 -11.97 -4.89
CA ALA A 25 -6.35 -11.80 -5.13
C ALA A 25 -5.72 -11.02 -3.98
N ILE A 26 -4.41 -11.21 -3.82
CA ILE A 26 -3.60 -10.37 -2.95
C ILE A 26 -3.19 -9.13 -3.76
N CYS A 27 -3.65 -7.98 -3.32
CA CYS A 27 -3.30 -6.69 -3.87
C CYS A 27 -2.10 -6.11 -3.13
N LEU A 28 -1.13 -5.58 -3.88
CA LEU A 28 0.07 -4.93 -3.34
C LEU A 28 0.23 -3.57 -4.04
N ILE A 29 0.39 -2.52 -3.24
CA ILE A 29 0.79 -1.19 -3.67
C ILE A 29 2.19 -0.94 -3.10
N ALA A 30 3.15 -0.63 -3.99
CA ALA A 30 4.48 -0.18 -3.64
C ALA A 30 4.86 0.94 -4.61
N VAL A 31 4.60 2.19 -4.22
CA VAL A 31 4.81 3.37 -5.08
C VAL A 31 5.61 4.41 -4.31
N GLY A 32 6.78 4.77 -4.84
CA GLY A 32 7.57 5.89 -4.34
C GLY A 32 6.94 7.23 -4.71
N ALA A 33 7.19 8.25 -3.89
CA ALA A 33 6.70 9.62 -4.06
C ALA A 33 6.82 10.19 -5.49
N HIS A 34 7.86 9.84 -6.25
CA HIS A 34 8.09 10.37 -7.59
C HIS A 34 7.89 9.33 -8.71
N GLY A 35 7.27 8.18 -8.40
CA GLY A 35 7.10 7.06 -9.33
C GLY A 35 8.37 6.21 -9.51
N ASP A 36 9.39 6.50 -8.70
CA ASP A 36 10.57 5.69 -8.47
C ASP A 36 10.22 4.40 -7.69
N PRO A 37 11.07 3.36 -7.81
CA PRO A 37 10.96 2.17 -6.96
C PRO A 37 11.03 2.59 -5.50
N LEU A 38 10.11 2.04 -4.70
CA LEU A 38 10.07 2.32 -3.28
C LEU A 38 11.33 1.75 -2.60
N ASP A 39 12.11 2.61 -1.96
CA ASP A 39 13.26 2.21 -1.15
C ASP A 39 12.76 1.73 0.21
N LEU A 40 13.00 0.45 0.52
CA LEU A 40 12.54 -0.19 1.75
C LEU A 40 13.73 -0.61 2.59
N GLY A 41 13.74 -0.18 3.86
CA GLY A 41 14.69 -0.70 4.84
C GLY A 41 14.37 -2.15 5.23
N ASP A 42 15.34 -2.85 5.84
CA ASP A 42 15.18 -4.25 6.28
C ASP A 42 13.93 -4.47 7.16
N ASP A 43 13.63 -3.52 8.05
CA ASP A 43 12.49 -3.62 8.96
C ASP A 43 11.15 -3.48 8.21
N GLU A 44 11.09 -2.57 7.23
CA GLU A 44 9.92 -2.40 6.36
C GLU A 44 9.70 -3.62 5.47
N VAL A 45 10.78 -4.20 4.94
CA VAL A 45 10.72 -5.46 4.19
C VAL A 45 10.17 -6.59 5.06
N ARG A 46 10.61 -6.71 6.32
CA ARG A 46 10.09 -7.72 7.26
C ARG A 46 8.61 -7.50 7.56
N ALA A 47 8.21 -6.25 7.79
CA ALA A 47 6.81 -5.90 8.02
C ALA A 47 5.93 -6.24 6.80
N LEU A 48 6.42 -5.94 5.59
CA LEU A 48 5.74 -6.28 4.34
C LEU A 48 5.57 -7.80 4.18
N ILE A 49 6.64 -8.58 4.43
CA ILE A 49 6.57 -10.04 4.38
C ILE A 49 5.53 -10.57 5.36
N ALA A 50 5.52 -10.10 6.60
CA ALA A 50 4.54 -10.51 7.60
C ALA A 50 3.10 -10.16 7.19
N LYS A 51 2.90 -9.03 6.49
CA LYS A 51 1.59 -8.65 5.96
C LYS A 51 1.16 -9.55 4.80
N LEU A 52 2.06 -9.84 3.86
CA LEU A 52 1.79 -10.76 2.74
C LEU A 52 1.49 -12.18 3.23
N GLN A 53 2.18 -12.65 4.26
CA GLN A 53 1.90 -13.94 4.90
C GLN A 53 0.49 -14.00 5.50
N GLN A 54 0.01 -12.90 6.11
CA GLN A 54 -1.37 -12.81 6.58
C GLN A 54 -2.37 -12.87 5.42
N CYS A 55 -2.14 -12.10 4.35
CA CYS A 55 -3.02 -12.12 3.19
C CYS A 55 -3.09 -13.50 2.51
N LEU A 56 -1.98 -14.24 2.50
CA LEU A 56 -1.95 -15.63 2.01
C LEU A 56 -2.83 -16.53 2.88
N ALA A 57 -2.66 -16.46 4.20
CA ALA A 57 -3.48 -17.25 5.12
C ALA A 57 -4.98 -16.95 4.99
N GLU A 58 -5.36 -15.68 4.80
CA GLU A 58 -6.74 -15.27 4.54
C GLU A 58 -7.27 -15.82 3.20
N SER A 59 -6.44 -15.76 2.15
CA SER A 59 -6.79 -16.30 0.84
C SER A 59 -6.99 -17.81 0.87
N GLU A 60 -6.16 -18.54 1.61
CA GLU A 60 -6.25 -19.99 1.76
C GLU A 60 -7.44 -20.39 2.64
N ALA A 61 -7.71 -19.65 3.71
CA ALA A 61 -8.87 -19.87 4.57
C ALA A 61 -10.21 -19.59 3.89
N GLY A 62 -10.26 -18.67 2.91
CA GLY A 62 -11.44 -18.46 2.07
C GLY A 62 -11.64 -19.53 0.98
N ALA A 63 -10.64 -20.38 0.73
CA ALA A 63 -10.64 -21.38 -0.33
C ALA A 63 -11.04 -22.80 0.14
N VAL A 64 -11.38 -22.99 1.42
CA VAL A 64 -11.99 -24.24 1.92
C VAL A 64 -13.50 -24.20 1.67
N PRO A 65 -14.04 -24.89 0.65
CA PRO A 65 -15.45 -25.20 0.62
C PRO A 65 -15.77 -26.19 1.75
N ASP A 66 -16.88 -25.93 2.46
CA ASP A 66 -17.55 -26.87 3.39
C ASP A 66 -17.78 -28.25 2.74
#